data_AF-A0A165UAH5-F1
#
_entry.id   AF-A0A165UAH5-F1
#
_cell.length_a   1.000
_cell.length_b   1.000
_cell.length_c   1.000
_cell.angle_alpha   90.00
_cell.angle_beta   90.00
_cell.angle_gamma   90.00
#
_symmetry.space_group_name_H-M   'P 1'
#
loop_
_entity.id
_entity.type
_entity.pdbx_description
1 polymer ?
#
loop_
_entity_poly.entity_id
_entity_poly.type
_entity_poly.pdbx_seq_one_letter_code
_entity_poly.pdbx_strand_id
1 'polypeptide(L)'
;MKTPNDGENTCGSEQYPLKSLPGGLNEDDIRRYAASTMHLDDATQEQLANTLQRTLTEVATFYWGDEELSQEQLEERLQLLPDELNSHLDHLHRDEEELSSRQGRIQNLVGELHKIHPRLRSKLSTLLSNYSIPMRDKHFATQDLVSSKIETSLLKLSVLRAKAYADLYGYHSSKNPEATMTKALSAAHERYTAEERRLQEEERKLDRQLKEYQQLLELVDGKSRDGGFAQVVEDWVRVQKETEECKRDLRRLGWTGD
;
A
#
# COMPACT_ATOMS: atom_id res chain seq x y z
N MET A 1 -56.92 5.02 -25.52
CA MET A 1 -57.79 5.80 -26.43
C MET A 1 -56.97 6.95 -27.00
N LYS A 2 -57.13 7.20 -28.31
CA LYS A 2 -56.39 8.11 -29.21
C LYS A 2 -55.12 7.57 -29.90
N THR A 3 -55.32 6.80 -30.97
CA THR A 3 -54.78 7.11 -32.31
C THR A 3 -55.59 8.28 -32.92
N PRO A 4 -55.23 8.97 -34.03
CA PRO A 4 -54.40 8.52 -35.16
C PRO A 4 -53.44 9.62 -35.72
N ASN A 5 -52.56 9.30 -36.68
CA ASN A 5 -52.81 9.61 -38.09
C ASN A 5 -51.62 9.21 -38.98
N ASP A 6 -51.98 8.71 -40.15
CA ASP A 6 -51.16 8.16 -41.21
C ASP A 6 -50.36 9.22 -41.96
N GLY A 7 -49.19 8.81 -42.47
CA GLY A 7 -48.37 9.53 -43.43
C GLY A 7 -47.73 8.53 -44.38
N GLU A 8 -48.18 8.58 -45.62
CA GLU A 8 -47.93 7.66 -46.73
C GLU A 8 -46.47 7.66 -47.23
N ASN A 9 -46.12 6.55 -47.90
CA ASN A 9 -45.31 6.46 -49.12
C ASN A 9 -43.96 7.21 -49.19
N THR A 10 -42.88 6.44 -49.34
CA THR A 10 -42.38 6.10 -50.69
C THR A 10 -41.33 5.00 -50.58
N CYS A 11 -41.57 3.93 -51.34
CA CYS A 11 -40.58 2.93 -51.70
C CYS A 11 -39.56 3.60 -52.62
N GLY A 12 -38.50 4.14 -52.02
CA GLY A 12 -37.30 4.55 -52.74
C GLY A 12 -36.51 3.30 -53.10
N SER A 13 -36.73 2.78 -54.30
CA SER A 13 -35.73 1.97 -54.98
C SER A 13 -34.46 2.82 -55.10
N GLU A 14 -33.55 2.66 -54.14
CA GLU A 14 -32.19 3.17 -54.22
C GLU A 14 -31.54 2.52 -55.45
N GLN A 15 -31.68 3.20 -56.59
CA GLN A 15 -30.83 3.01 -57.75
C GLN A 15 -29.43 3.36 -57.26
N TYR A 16 -28.65 2.32 -56.95
CA TYR A 16 -27.22 2.47 -56.71
C TYR A 16 -26.63 3.24 -57.88
N PRO A 17 -26.00 4.41 -57.66
CA PRO A 17 -25.32 5.11 -58.73
C PRO A 17 -24.24 4.18 -59.27
N LEU A 18 -24.34 3.87 -60.57
CA LEU A 18 -23.35 3.13 -61.33
C LEU A 18 -21.97 3.67 -60.96
N LYS A 19 -21.14 2.79 -60.38
CA LYS A 19 -19.76 3.09 -59.98
C LYS A 19 -19.04 3.73 -61.16
N SER A 20 -18.84 5.04 -61.10
CA SER A 20 -17.93 5.73 -62.01
C SER A 20 -16.53 5.19 -61.76
N LEU A 21 -15.93 4.56 -62.76
CA LEU A 21 -14.53 4.19 -62.72
C LEU A 21 -13.67 5.48 -62.62
N PRO A 22 -12.52 5.44 -61.93
CA PRO A 22 -11.65 6.60 -61.81
C PRO A 22 -11.17 7.04 -63.20
N GLY A 23 -11.51 8.28 -63.59
CA GLY A 23 -11.21 8.82 -64.92
C GLY A 23 -12.40 9.44 -65.66
N GLY A 24 -13.63 9.33 -65.13
CA GLY A 24 -14.81 10.04 -65.68
C GLY A 24 -15.41 9.42 -66.94
N LEU A 25 -15.07 8.16 -67.24
CA LEU A 25 -15.65 7.39 -68.35
C LEU A 25 -16.89 6.63 -67.87
N ASN A 26 -18.01 6.82 -68.55
CA ASN A 26 -19.23 6.05 -68.29
C ASN A 26 -19.24 4.72 -69.07
N GLU A 27 -20.03 3.76 -68.60
CA GLU A 27 -20.17 2.44 -69.24
C GLU A 27 -20.63 2.55 -70.71
N ASP A 28 -21.41 3.58 -71.03
CA ASP A 28 -21.85 3.90 -72.39
C ASP A 28 -20.72 4.44 -73.28
N ASP A 29 -19.71 5.10 -72.72
CA ASP A 29 -18.55 5.57 -73.48
C ASP A 29 -17.67 4.39 -73.87
N ILE A 30 -17.49 3.42 -72.97
CA ILE A 30 -16.76 2.17 -73.26
C ILE A 30 -17.44 1.42 -74.41
N ARG A 31 -18.78 1.34 -74.41
CA ARG A 31 -19.54 0.70 -75.49
C ARG A 31 -19.41 1.43 -76.83
N ARG A 32 -19.33 2.77 -76.82
CA ARG A 32 -19.13 3.57 -78.05
C ARG A 32 -17.75 3.38 -78.67
N TYR A 33 -16.71 3.29 -77.85
CA TYR A 33 -15.35 3.05 -78.36
C TYR A 33 -15.08 1.56 -78.65
N ALA A 34 -15.71 0.63 -77.93
CA ALA A 34 -15.57 -0.81 -78.17
C ALA A 34 -16.37 -1.32 -79.38
N ALA A 35 -17.49 -0.68 -79.74
CA ALA A 35 -18.32 -1.08 -80.87
C ALA A 35 -17.77 -0.63 -82.24
N SER A 36 -16.80 0.29 -82.27
CA SER A 36 -16.04 0.53 -83.49
C SER A 36 -15.03 -0.60 -83.65
N THR A 37 -15.33 -1.53 -84.55
CA THR A 37 -14.35 -2.50 -85.07
C THR A 37 -13.24 -1.74 -85.79
N MET A 38 -12.32 -1.14 -85.03
CA MET A 38 -10.97 -0.89 -85.52
C MET A 38 -10.37 -2.28 -85.74
N HIS A 39 -10.45 -2.77 -86.97
CA HIS A 39 -9.53 -3.81 -87.42
C HIS A 39 -8.13 -3.22 -87.23
N LEU A 40 -7.48 -3.63 -86.14
CA LEU A 40 -6.05 -3.40 -85.95
C LEU A 40 -5.37 -3.97 -87.19
N ASP A 41 -4.54 -3.16 -87.83
CA ASP A 41 -3.69 -3.61 -88.93
C ASP A 41 -2.83 -4.78 -88.41
N ASP A 42 -2.62 -5.84 -89.19
CA ASP A 42 -1.92 -7.06 -88.72
C ASP A 42 -0.56 -6.71 -88.08
N ALA A 43 0.11 -5.69 -88.61
CA ALA A 43 1.35 -5.13 -88.07
C ALA A 43 1.19 -4.51 -86.67
N THR A 44 0.08 -3.83 -86.39
CA THR A 44 -0.20 -3.23 -85.07
C THR A 44 -0.62 -4.28 -84.04
N GLN A 45 -1.27 -5.36 -84.49
CA GLN A 45 -1.62 -6.50 -83.64
C GLN A 45 -0.38 -7.31 -83.25
N GLU A 46 0.54 -7.56 -84.20
CA GLU A 46 1.83 -8.18 -83.90
C GLU A 46 2.69 -7.28 -83.00
N GLN A 47 2.72 -5.98 -83.24
CA GLN A 47 3.46 -5.04 -82.39
C GLN A 47 2.89 -5.01 -80.97
N LEU A 48 1.56 -5.04 -80.81
CA LEU A 48 0.91 -5.11 -79.50
C LEU A 48 1.20 -6.44 -78.81
N ALA A 49 1.13 -7.57 -79.51
CA ALA A 49 1.46 -8.88 -78.96
C ALA A 49 2.92 -8.94 -78.49
N ASN A 50 3.85 -8.43 -79.29
CA ASN A 50 5.27 -8.33 -78.92
C ASN A 50 5.49 -7.41 -77.71
N THR A 51 4.76 -6.29 -77.64
CA THR A 51 4.88 -5.36 -76.51
C THR A 51 4.31 -5.96 -75.24
N LEU A 52 3.16 -6.65 -75.32
CA LEU A 52 2.55 -7.38 -74.22
C LEU A 52 3.47 -8.49 -73.71
N GLN A 53 4.00 -9.30 -74.61
CA GLN A 53 4.91 -10.39 -74.27
C GLN A 53 6.19 -9.84 -73.62
N ARG A 54 6.72 -8.72 -74.12
CA ARG A 54 7.84 -8.01 -73.49
C ARG A 54 7.51 -7.49 -72.09
N THR A 55 6.34 -6.89 -71.89
CA THR A 55 5.95 -6.40 -70.56
C THR A 55 5.71 -7.55 -69.59
N LEU A 56 5.15 -8.66 -70.05
CA LEU A 56 4.93 -9.86 -69.25
C LEU A 56 6.26 -10.51 -68.85
N THR A 57 7.22 -10.61 -69.77
CA THR A 57 8.57 -11.09 -69.45
C THR A 57 9.30 -10.15 -68.51
N GLU A 58 9.20 -8.82 -68.68
CA GLU A 58 9.78 -7.84 -67.75
C GLU A 58 9.18 -8.00 -66.33
N VAL A 59 7.85 -8.13 -66.21
CA VAL A 59 7.17 -8.37 -64.91
C VAL A 59 7.56 -9.72 -64.31
N ALA A 60 7.64 -10.78 -65.12
CA ALA A 60 8.08 -12.10 -64.68
C ALA A 60 9.53 -12.08 -64.18
N THR A 61 10.44 -11.41 -64.91
CA THR A 61 11.84 -11.24 -64.46
C THR A 61 11.97 -10.41 -63.19
N PHE A 62 11.02 -9.51 -62.90
CA PHE A 62 11.00 -8.79 -61.64
C PHE A 62 10.48 -9.66 -60.49
N TYR A 63 9.42 -10.44 -60.73
CA TYR A 63 8.79 -11.28 -59.70
C TYR A 63 9.62 -12.51 -59.33
N TRP A 64 10.33 -13.10 -60.31
CA TRP A 64 11.19 -14.29 -60.14
C TRP A 64 12.68 -14.02 -60.39
N GLY A 65 13.12 -12.77 -60.36
CA GLY A 65 14.50 -12.38 -60.71
C GLY A 65 15.60 -12.99 -59.84
N ASP A 66 15.24 -13.56 -58.69
CA ASP A 66 16.15 -14.28 -57.79
C ASP A 66 16.27 -15.79 -58.10
N GLU A 67 15.43 -16.35 -58.98
CA GLU A 67 15.48 -17.76 -59.41
C GLU A 67 16.16 -17.88 -60.79
N GLU A 68 17.30 -18.55 -60.89
CA GLU A 68 17.99 -18.86 -62.17
C GLU A 68 17.19 -19.87 -63.01
N LEU A 69 16.10 -19.41 -63.62
CA LEU A 69 15.16 -20.23 -64.39
C LEU A 69 15.59 -20.36 -65.86
N SER A 70 15.42 -21.54 -66.45
CA SER A 70 15.60 -21.72 -67.90
C SER A 70 14.48 -21.04 -68.69
N GLN A 71 14.72 -20.71 -69.96
CA GLN A 71 13.77 -20.00 -70.81
C GLN A 71 12.43 -20.75 -70.97
N GLU A 72 12.47 -22.09 -70.98
CA GLU A 72 11.27 -22.94 -71.03
C GLU A 72 10.48 -22.92 -69.71
N GLN A 73 11.17 -22.88 -68.57
CA GLN A 73 10.55 -22.78 -67.24
C GLN A 73 9.94 -21.38 -67.00
N LEU A 74 10.55 -20.34 -67.57
CA LEU A 74 10.02 -18.98 -67.53
C LEU A 74 8.71 -18.87 -68.34
N GLU A 75 8.62 -19.52 -69.50
CA GLU A 75 7.40 -19.55 -70.32
C GLU A 75 6.27 -20.33 -69.65
N GLU A 76 6.56 -21.44 -68.97
CA GLU A 76 5.58 -22.20 -68.19
C GLU A 76 5.07 -21.40 -66.97
N ARG A 77 5.98 -20.73 -66.25
CA ARG A 77 5.64 -19.83 -65.14
C ARG A 77 4.87 -18.59 -65.61
N LEU A 78 5.19 -18.04 -66.78
CA LEU A 78 4.45 -16.92 -67.38
C LEU A 78 2.98 -17.26 -67.65
N GLN A 79 2.68 -18.52 -67.96
CA GLN A 79 1.29 -18.97 -68.12
C GLN A 79 0.56 -19.09 -66.78
N LEU A 80 1.28 -19.34 -65.68
CA LEU A 80 0.75 -19.47 -64.32
C LEU A 80 0.74 -18.14 -63.53
N LEU A 81 1.52 -17.13 -63.98
CA LEU A 81 1.61 -15.80 -63.36
C LEU A 81 0.25 -15.16 -63.09
N PRO A 82 -0.72 -15.17 -64.03
CA PRO A 82 -2.01 -14.54 -63.79
C PRO A 82 -2.79 -15.23 -62.66
N ASP A 83 -2.71 -16.55 -62.57
CA ASP A 83 -3.38 -17.34 -61.54
C ASP A 83 -2.73 -17.14 -60.17
N GLU A 84 -1.39 -17.09 -60.11
CA GLU A 84 -0.65 -16.77 -58.88
C GLU A 84 -0.95 -15.34 -58.41
N LEU A 85 -0.95 -14.36 -59.32
CA LEU A 85 -1.27 -12.97 -59.00
C LEU A 85 -2.71 -12.82 -58.50
N ASN A 86 -3.67 -13.50 -59.14
CA ASN A 86 -5.06 -13.53 -58.69
C ASN A 86 -5.18 -14.19 -57.31
N SER A 87 -4.43 -15.27 -57.05
CA SER A 87 -4.42 -15.91 -55.74
C SER A 87 -3.84 -14.99 -54.65
N HIS A 88 -2.79 -14.23 -54.96
CA HIS A 88 -2.21 -13.24 -54.05
C HIS A 88 -3.15 -12.06 -53.79
N LEU A 89 -3.85 -11.58 -54.82
CA LEU A 89 -4.89 -10.56 -54.68
C LEU A 89 -6.04 -11.06 -53.80
N ASP A 90 -6.49 -12.31 -53.99
CA ASP A 90 -7.51 -12.94 -53.14
C ASP A 90 -7.03 -13.07 -51.69
N HIS A 91 -5.77 -13.43 -51.47
CA HIS A 91 -5.17 -13.48 -50.13
C HIS A 91 -5.12 -12.10 -49.48
N LEU A 92 -4.68 -11.07 -50.21
CA LEU A 92 -4.67 -9.70 -49.72
C LEU A 92 -6.07 -9.20 -49.38
N HIS A 93 -7.08 -9.51 -50.20
CA HIS A 93 -8.46 -9.15 -49.90
C HIS A 93 -9.00 -9.85 -48.66
N ARG A 94 -8.70 -11.14 -48.46
CA ARG A 94 -9.05 -11.86 -47.22
C ARG A 94 -8.38 -11.23 -46.00
N ASP A 95 -7.10 -10.89 -46.12
CA ASP A 95 -6.36 -10.25 -45.03
C ASP A 95 -6.92 -8.86 -44.70
N GLU A 96 -7.27 -8.07 -45.72
CA GLU A 96 -7.93 -6.77 -45.55
C GLU A 96 -9.30 -6.89 -44.86
N GLU A 97 -10.10 -7.88 -45.25
CA GLU A 97 -11.39 -8.18 -44.61
C GLU A 97 -11.20 -8.59 -43.14
N GLU A 98 -10.22 -9.45 -42.85
CA GLU A 98 -9.88 -9.83 -41.48
C GLU A 98 -9.42 -8.62 -40.65
N LEU A 99 -8.58 -7.76 -41.22
CA LEU A 99 -8.04 -6.59 -40.55
C LEU A 99 -9.17 -5.58 -40.26
N SER A 100 -10.07 -5.37 -41.21
CA SER A 100 -11.28 -4.56 -41.05
C SER A 100 -12.20 -5.10 -39.96
N SER A 101 -12.43 -6.42 -39.94
CA SER A 101 -13.22 -7.09 -38.90
C SER A 101 -12.60 -6.94 -37.50
N ARG A 102 -11.28 -7.14 -37.39
CA ARG A 102 -10.53 -6.95 -36.14
C ARG A 102 -10.58 -5.48 -35.69
N GLN A 103 -10.42 -4.53 -36.60
CA GLN A 103 -10.53 -3.11 -36.32
C GLN A 103 -11.91 -2.74 -35.79
N GLY A 104 -12.99 -3.24 -36.42
CA GLY A 104 -14.35 -3.07 -35.94
C GLY A 104 -14.56 -3.64 -34.54
N ARG A 105 -14.00 -4.82 -34.25
CA ARG A 105 -14.05 -5.42 -32.91
C ARG A 105 -13.32 -4.57 -31.86
N ILE A 106 -12.14 -4.03 -32.19
CA ILE A 106 -11.38 -3.15 -31.29
C ILE A 106 -12.18 -1.86 -31.01
N GLN A 107 -12.75 -1.24 -32.04
CA GLN A 107 -13.57 -0.04 -31.87
C GLN A 107 -14.79 -0.31 -30.97
N ASN A 108 -15.45 -1.45 -31.15
CA ASN A 108 -16.55 -1.87 -30.28
C ASN A 108 -16.10 -2.04 -28.82
N LEU A 109 -14.98 -2.73 -28.58
CA LEU A 109 -14.41 -2.91 -27.24
C LEU A 109 -14.03 -1.56 -26.58
N VAL A 110 -13.42 -0.65 -27.35
CA VAL A 110 -13.09 0.70 -26.87
C VAL A 110 -14.35 1.48 -26.54
N GLY A 111 -15.40 1.35 -27.36
CA GLY A 111 -16.71 1.95 -27.10
C GLY A 111 -17.39 1.39 -25.85
N GLU A 112 -17.31 0.08 -25.62
CA GLU A 112 -17.80 -0.56 -24.40
C GLU A 112 -17.02 -0.10 -23.17
N LEU A 113 -15.68 -0.06 -23.25
CA LEU A 113 -14.83 0.44 -22.18
C LEU A 113 -15.17 1.90 -21.83
N HIS A 114 -15.34 2.74 -22.83
CA HIS A 114 -15.76 4.14 -22.67
C HIS A 114 -17.14 4.27 -22.02
N LYS A 115 -18.04 3.29 -22.16
CA LYS A 115 -19.34 3.27 -21.48
C LYS A 115 -19.24 2.72 -20.05
N ILE A 116 -18.43 1.68 -19.83
CA ILE A 116 -18.29 1.02 -18.53
C ILE A 116 -17.57 1.91 -17.52
N HIS A 117 -16.48 2.56 -17.93
CA HIS A 117 -15.65 3.38 -17.05
C HIS A 117 -16.43 4.52 -16.33
N PRO A 118 -17.19 5.40 -17.02
CA PRO A 118 -17.98 6.43 -16.35
C PRO A 118 -19.13 5.85 -15.52
N ARG A 119 -19.72 4.71 -15.91
CA ARG A 119 -20.73 4.02 -15.09
C ARG A 119 -20.14 3.48 -13.80
N LEU A 120 -18.93 2.95 -13.83
CA LEU A 120 -18.24 2.49 -12.63
C LEU A 120 -17.87 3.67 -11.74
N ARG A 121 -17.31 4.75 -12.32
CA ARG A 121 -16.94 5.95 -11.58
C ARG A 121 -18.13 6.61 -10.88
N SER A 122 -19.26 6.73 -11.59
CA SER A 122 -20.51 7.27 -11.00
C SER A 122 -21.09 6.35 -9.93
N LYS A 123 -21.06 5.03 -10.12
CA LYS A 123 -21.47 4.08 -9.06
C LYS A 123 -20.58 4.20 -7.82
N LEU A 124 -19.26 4.26 -8.00
CA LEU A 124 -18.31 4.43 -6.90
C LEU A 124 -18.51 5.76 -6.17
N SER A 125 -18.69 6.87 -6.89
CA SER A 125 -18.95 8.17 -6.26
C SER A 125 -20.27 8.18 -5.48
N THR A 126 -21.30 7.51 -6.01
CA THR A 126 -22.60 7.39 -5.33
C THR A 126 -22.49 6.53 -4.07
N LEU A 127 -21.81 5.38 -4.15
CA LEU A 127 -21.57 4.53 -2.99
C LEU A 127 -20.72 5.22 -1.93
N LEU A 128 -19.66 5.91 -2.33
CA LEU A 128 -18.83 6.71 -1.42
C LEU A 128 -19.66 7.82 -0.76
N SER A 129 -20.50 8.53 -1.52
CA SER A 129 -21.34 9.59 -0.94
C SER A 129 -22.37 9.01 0.03
N ASN A 130 -23.05 7.93 -0.34
CA ASN A 130 -24.09 7.32 0.49
C ASN A 130 -23.53 6.66 1.76
N TYR A 131 -22.34 6.09 1.70
CA TYR A 131 -21.76 5.36 2.83
C TYR A 131 -20.87 6.25 3.73
N SER A 132 -20.14 7.21 3.16
CA SER A 132 -19.20 8.04 3.92
C SER A 132 -19.88 9.05 4.84
N ILE A 133 -21.01 9.64 4.41
CA ILE A 133 -21.74 10.65 5.20
C ILE A 133 -22.27 10.06 6.52
N PRO A 134 -23.09 8.98 6.53
CA PRO A 134 -23.60 8.43 7.78
C PRO A 134 -22.51 7.82 8.66
N MET A 135 -21.43 7.28 8.08
CA MET A 135 -20.27 6.85 8.86
C MET A 135 -19.57 8.03 9.52
N ARG A 136 -19.39 9.14 8.80
CA ARG A 136 -18.76 10.36 9.31
C ARG A 136 -19.58 10.95 10.46
N ASP A 137 -20.90 11.02 10.32
CA ASP A 137 -21.79 11.50 11.37
C ASP A 137 -21.73 10.61 12.62
N LYS A 138 -21.70 9.28 12.43
CA LYS A 138 -21.50 8.34 13.54
C LYS A 138 -20.15 8.55 14.21
N HIS A 139 -19.07 8.75 13.44
CA HIS A 139 -17.76 9.03 14.00
C HIS A 139 -17.74 10.32 14.83
N PHE A 140 -18.34 11.41 14.32
CA PHE A 140 -18.46 12.64 15.09
C PHE A 140 -19.27 12.44 16.38
N ALA A 141 -20.44 11.81 16.31
CA ALA A 141 -21.25 11.53 17.49
C ALA A 141 -20.49 10.68 18.53
N THR A 142 -19.68 9.71 18.10
CA THR A 142 -18.83 8.93 19.02
C THR A 142 -17.70 9.76 19.62
N GLN A 143 -17.08 10.65 18.85
CA GLN A 143 -16.03 11.55 19.33
C GLN A 143 -16.60 12.56 20.34
N ASP A 144 -17.75 13.14 20.05
CA ASP A 144 -18.45 14.06 20.96
C ASP A 144 -18.84 13.37 22.27
N LEU A 145 -19.34 12.13 22.19
CA LEU A 145 -19.64 11.33 23.37
C LEU A 145 -18.38 11.06 24.21
N VAL A 146 -17.25 10.74 23.58
CA VAL A 146 -15.99 10.51 24.28
C VAL A 146 -15.46 11.82 24.89
N SER A 147 -15.52 12.94 24.17
CA SER A 147 -15.13 14.26 24.69
C SER A 147 -15.97 14.63 25.90
N SER A 148 -17.31 14.50 25.81
CA SER A 148 -18.22 14.76 26.92
C SER A 148 -17.95 13.84 28.12
N LYS A 149 -17.62 12.56 27.90
CA LYS A 149 -17.21 11.64 28.97
C LYS A 149 -15.92 12.09 29.64
N ILE A 150 -14.93 12.52 28.87
CA ILE A 150 -13.67 13.04 29.41
C ILE A 150 -13.95 14.30 30.23
N GLU A 151 -14.67 15.28 29.68
CA GLU A 151 -15.03 16.52 30.38
C GLU A 151 -15.82 16.24 31.67
N THR A 152 -16.85 15.40 31.62
CA THR A 152 -17.62 15.03 32.81
C THR A 152 -16.78 14.28 33.84
N SER A 153 -15.84 13.44 33.42
CA SER A 153 -14.89 12.79 34.34
C SER A 153 -13.93 13.78 34.98
N LEU A 154 -13.44 14.76 34.23
CA LEU A 154 -12.59 15.84 34.73
C LEU A 154 -13.34 16.75 35.70
N LEU A 155 -14.60 17.07 35.41
CA LEU A 155 -15.48 17.80 36.33
C LEU A 155 -15.75 17.01 37.61
N LYS A 156 -15.99 15.69 37.51
CA LYS A 156 -16.13 14.83 38.69
C LYS A 156 -14.85 14.82 39.53
N LEU A 157 -13.69 14.70 38.89
CA LEU A 157 -12.40 14.73 39.58
C LEU A 157 -12.13 16.10 40.22
N SER A 158 -12.45 17.21 39.54
CA SER A 158 -12.26 18.55 40.10
C SER A 158 -13.18 18.78 41.31
N VAL A 159 -14.42 18.28 41.28
CA VAL A 159 -15.33 18.32 42.42
C VAL A 159 -14.85 17.43 43.57
N LEU A 160 -14.44 16.19 43.29
CA LEU A 160 -13.88 15.30 44.31
C LEU A 160 -12.63 15.90 44.94
N ARG A 161 -11.76 16.51 44.13
CA ARG A 161 -10.61 17.27 44.61
C ARG A 161 -11.07 18.41 45.52
N ALA A 162 -11.94 19.30 45.05
CA ALA A 162 -12.42 20.43 45.85
C ALA A 162 -13.04 19.98 47.18
N LYS A 163 -13.82 18.90 47.18
CA LYS A 163 -14.39 18.30 48.38
C LYS A 163 -13.30 17.76 49.31
N ALA A 164 -12.35 16.97 48.81
CA ALA A 164 -11.26 16.44 49.62
C ALA A 164 -10.40 17.58 50.22
N TYR A 165 -10.15 18.64 49.46
CA TYR A 165 -9.45 19.83 49.96
C TYR A 165 -10.26 20.55 51.05
N ALA A 166 -11.57 20.69 50.88
CA ALA A 166 -12.45 21.27 51.90
C ALA A 166 -12.51 20.39 53.17
N ASP A 167 -12.64 19.07 53.01
CA ASP A 167 -12.68 18.11 54.12
C ASP A 167 -11.34 18.06 54.87
N LEU A 168 -10.20 18.19 54.17
CA LEU A 168 -8.86 18.09 54.76
C LEU A 168 -8.39 19.43 55.34
N TYR A 169 -8.46 20.51 54.56
CA TYR A 169 -7.90 21.82 54.95
C TYR A 169 -8.96 22.78 55.48
N GLY A 170 -10.24 22.58 55.14
CA GLY A 170 -11.36 23.34 55.69
C GLY A 170 -11.95 22.73 56.96
N TYR A 171 -11.38 21.65 57.50
CA TYR A 171 -11.77 21.12 58.79
C TYR A 171 -11.30 22.04 59.92
N HIS A 172 -12.26 22.62 60.62
CA HIS A 172 -12.04 23.42 61.82
C HIS A 172 -12.64 22.65 63.00
N SER A 173 -11.85 22.42 64.04
CA SER A 173 -12.36 21.77 65.26
C SER A 173 -13.40 22.67 65.92
N SER A 174 -14.59 22.15 66.21
CA SER A 174 -15.67 22.93 66.86
C SER A 174 -15.27 23.51 68.21
N LYS A 175 -14.27 22.91 68.86
CA LYS A 175 -13.72 23.36 70.15
C LYS A 175 -12.62 24.41 70.00
N ASN A 176 -11.91 24.43 68.86
CA ASN A 176 -10.79 25.32 68.59
C ASN A 176 -10.77 25.67 67.08
N PRO A 177 -11.42 26.77 66.65
CA PRO A 177 -11.46 27.15 65.23
C PRO A 177 -10.08 27.53 64.68
N GLU A 178 -9.17 27.93 65.56
CA GLU A 178 -7.76 28.23 65.26
C GLU A 178 -6.93 26.98 64.92
N ALA A 179 -7.38 25.78 65.29
CA ALA A 179 -6.67 24.51 65.08
C ALA A 179 -7.03 23.91 63.72
N THR A 180 -6.45 24.49 62.66
CA THR A 180 -6.60 24.02 61.28
C THR A 180 -5.56 22.94 60.95
N MET A 181 -5.92 21.99 60.08
CA MET A 181 -5.01 20.93 59.63
C MET A 181 -3.71 21.46 59.00
N THR A 182 -3.74 22.63 58.36
CA THR A 182 -2.54 23.33 57.85
C THR A 182 -1.55 23.65 58.96
N LYS A 183 -2.02 24.15 60.12
CA LYS A 183 -1.16 24.42 61.29
C LYS A 183 -0.63 23.13 61.92
N ALA A 184 -1.43 22.06 61.92
CA ALA A 184 -0.98 20.75 62.40
C ALA A 184 0.15 20.19 61.52
N LEU A 185 0.03 20.31 60.19
CA LEU A 185 1.05 19.89 59.24
C LEU A 185 2.32 20.75 59.34
N SER A 186 2.20 22.07 59.46
CA SER A 186 3.38 22.93 59.64
C SER A 186 4.12 22.62 60.94
N ALA A 187 3.40 22.43 62.04
CA ALA A 187 3.98 22.04 63.32
C ALA A 187 4.65 20.65 63.27
N ALA A 188 4.06 19.69 62.56
CA ALA A 188 4.67 18.38 62.36
C ALA A 188 5.94 18.48 61.51
N HIS A 189 5.92 19.25 60.43
CA HIS A 189 7.08 19.49 59.58
C HIS A 189 8.23 20.17 60.34
N GLU A 190 7.93 21.19 61.15
CA GLU A 190 8.90 21.83 62.03
C GLU A 190 9.50 20.83 63.04
N ARG A 191 8.68 19.95 63.62
CA ARG A 191 9.17 18.88 64.52
C ARG A 191 10.09 17.89 63.80
N TYR A 192 9.70 17.40 62.63
CA TYR A 192 10.53 16.45 61.88
C TYR A 192 11.83 17.07 61.40
N THR A 193 11.82 18.31 60.93
CA THR A 193 13.05 19.00 60.53
C THR A 193 13.97 19.31 61.73
N ALA A 194 13.42 19.57 62.91
CA ALA A 194 14.20 19.69 64.14
C ALA A 194 14.81 18.34 64.56
N GLU A 195 14.03 17.26 64.48
CA GLU A 195 14.50 15.91 64.79
C GLU A 195 15.56 15.41 63.81
N GLU A 196 15.40 15.70 62.51
CA GLU A 196 16.39 15.41 61.48
C GLU A 196 17.72 16.10 61.77
N ARG A 197 17.71 17.40 62.13
CA ARG A 197 18.93 18.12 62.52
C ARG A 197 19.59 17.49 63.75
N ARG A 198 18.80 17.11 64.75
CA ARG A 198 19.32 16.44 65.96
C ARG A 198 19.99 15.11 65.61
N LEU A 199 19.34 14.29 64.78
CA LEU A 199 19.90 13.00 64.35
C LEU A 199 21.18 13.18 63.53
N GLN A 200 21.25 14.17 62.64
CA GLN A 200 22.47 14.49 61.90
C GLN A 200 23.62 14.93 62.82
N GLU A 201 23.32 15.65 63.90
CA GLU A 201 24.34 16.00 64.90
C GLU A 201 24.83 14.78 65.68
N GLU A 202 23.91 13.86 66.03
CA GLU A 202 24.23 12.60 66.68
C GLU A 202 25.07 11.68 65.77
N GLU A 203 24.69 11.55 64.50
CA GLU A 203 25.43 10.79 63.48
C GLU A 203 26.86 11.34 63.34
N ARG A 204 27.01 12.67 63.22
CA ARG A 204 28.34 13.31 63.16
C ARG A 204 29.17 13.06 64.41
N LYS A 205 28.57 12.92 65.59
CA LYS A 205 29.28 12.58 66.84
C LYS A 205 29.71 11.11 66.81
N LEU A 206 28.83 10.21 66.42
CA LEU A 206 29.12 8.78 66.30
C LEU A 206 30.21 8.53 65.24
N ASP A 207 30.17 9.21 64.10
CA ASP A 207 31.20 9.12 63.07
C ASP A 207 32.58 9.55 63.57
N ARG A 208 32.64 10.58 64.43
CA ARG A 208 33.90 10.99 65.08
C ARG A 208 34.39 9.91 66.02
N GLN A 209 33.51 9.37 66.86
CA GLN A 209 33.85 8.28 67.77
C GLN A 209 34.30 7.03 67.02
N LEU A 210 33.62 6.66 65.93
CA LEU A 210 34.01 5.54 65.07
C LEU A 210 35.37 5.78 64.41
N LYS A 211 35.66 7.00 63.96
CA LYS A 211 37.00 7.35 63.45
C LYS A 211 38.07 7.25 64.54
N GLU A 212 37.78 7.69 65.76
CA GLU A 212 38.69 7.54 66.90
C GLU A 212 38.94 6.07 67.24
N TYR A 213 37.89 5.25 67.29
CA TYR A 213 38.02 3.81 67.50
C TYR A 213 38.75 3.12 66.35
N GLN A 214 38.47 3.49 65.10
CA GLN A 214 39.18 2.98 63.94
C GLN A 214 40.66 3.34 63.99
N GLN A 215 41.01 4.58 64.35
CA GLN A 215 42.40 4.99 64.54
C GLN A 215 43.08 4.20 65.66
N LEU A 216 42.39 3.96 66.77
CA LEU A 216 42.92 3.13 67.87
C LEU A 216 43.14 1.68 67.43
N LEU A 217 42.21 1.12 66.67
CA LEU A 217 42.36 -0.21 66.05
C LEU A 217 43.54 -0.25 65.08
N GLU A 218 43.68 0.76 64.21
CA GLU A 218 44.83 0.89 63.29
C GLU A 218 46.17 1.03 64.03
N LEU A 219 46.19 1.63 65.23
CA LEU A 219 47.36 1.71 66.10
C LEU A 219 47.69 0.36 66.75
N VAL A 220 46.68 -0.40 67.17
CA VAL A 220 46.84 -1.70 67.85
C VAL A 220 47.19 -2.82 66.87
N ASP A 221 46.52 -2.89 65.73
CA ASP A 221 46.80 -3.86 64.67
C ASP A 221 48.01 -3.45 63.80
N GLY A 222 48.42 -2.17 63.89
CA GLY A 222 49.40 -1.57 62.98
C GLY A 222 48.83 -1.43 61.56
N LYS A 223 49.49 -0.65 60.69
CA LYS A 223 49.08 -0.45 59.27
C LYS A 223 49.11 -1.74 58.42
N SER A 224 49.36 -2.89 59.02
CA SER A 224 49.40 -4.18 58.35
C SER A 224 47.98 -4.75 58.28
N ARG A 225 47.58 -5.20 57.08
CA ARG A 225 46.23 -5.67 56.78
C ARG A 225 45.83 -6.98 57.51
N ASP A 226 46.78 -7.57 58.23
CA ASP A 226 46.65 -8.80 59.02
C ASP A 226 46.88 -8.49 60.51
N GLY A 227 45.92 -7.78 61.10
CA GLY A 227 45.91 -7.43 62.51
C GLY A 227 45.63 -8.64 63.41
N GLY A 228 46.29 -8.70 64.57
CA GLY A 228 46.10 -9.79 65.54
C GLY A 228 44.65 -9.89 66.05
N PHE A 229 43.90 -8.79 66.07
CA PHE A 229 42.48 -8.83 66.44
C PHE A 229 41.62 -9.50 65.36
N ALA A 230 41.90 -9.26 64.07
CA ALA A 230 41.20 -9.94 62.98
C ALA A 230 41.42 -11.46 63.03
N GLN A 231 42.64 -11.89 63.35
CA GLN A 231 42.95 -13.31 63.55
C GLN A 231 42.18 -13.90 64.74
N VAL A 232 42.07 -13.18 65.87
CA VAL A 232 41.28 -13.64 67.03
C VAL A 232 39.79 -13.76 66.69
N VAL A 233 39.23 -12.83 65.92
CA VAL A 233 37.83 -12.92 65.46
C VAL A 233 37.65 -14.12 64.53
N GLU A 234 38.58 -14.36 63.61
CA GLU A 234 38.54 -15.53 62.71
C GLU A 234 38.66 -16.85 63.49
N ASP A 235 39.57 -16.91 64.45
CA ASP A 235 39.75 -18.07 65.33
C ASP A 235 38.52 -18.30 66.20
N TRP A 236 37.88 -17.25 66.71
CA TRP A 236 36.65 -17.36 67.48
C TRP A 236 35.48 -17.86 66.63
N VAL A 237 35.30 -17.33 65.41
CA VAL A 237 34.28 -17.81 64.46
C VAL A 237 34.53 -19.28 64.10
N ARG A 238 35.81 -19.67 63.92
CA ARG A 238 36.20 -21.06 63.67
C ARG A 238 35.82 -21.96 64.85
N VAL A 239 36.21 -21.60 66.07
CA VAL A 239 35.86 -22.36 67.29
C VAL A 239 34.35 -22.43 67.47
N GLN A 240 33.60 -21.37 67.18
CA GLN A 240 32.14 -21.40 67.28
C GLN A 240 31.52 -22.34 66.24
N LYS A 241 32.04 -22.36 65.02
CA LYS A 241 31.62 -23.31 64.00
C LYS A 241 31.93 -24.75 64.41
N GLU A 242 33.14 -25.02 64.90
CA GLU A 242 33.56 -26.34 65.38
C GLU A 242 32.75 -26.79 66.59
N THR A 243 32.42 -25.89 67.52
CA THR A 243 31.55 -26.23 68.67
C THR A 243 30.12 -26.48 68.26
N GLU A 244 29.57 -25.77 67.27
CA GLU A 244 28.24 -26.07 66.71
C GLU A 244 28.22 -27.37 65.90
N GLU A 245 29.30 -27.70 65.21
CA GLU A 245 29.49 -29.00 64.54
C GLU A 245 29.61 -30.13 65.58
N CYS A 246 30.40 -29.93 66.64
CA CYS A 246 30.50 -30.85 67.76
C CYS A 246 29.15 -31.04 68.48
N LYS A 247 28.38 -29.97 68.71
CA LYS A 247 27.00 -30.07 69.23
C LYS A 247 26.07 -30.83 68.28
N ARG A 248 26.21 -30.65 66.96
CA ARG A 248 25.46 -31.42 65.97
C ARG A 248 25.83 -32.90 66.01
N ASP A 249 27.10 -33.22 66.17
CA ASP A 249 27.58 -34.59 66.23
C ASP A 249 27.24 -35.25 67.57
N LEU A 250 27.30 -34.54 68.70
CA LEU A 250 26.81 -35.01 70.00
C LEU A 250 25.30 -35.29 69.98
N ARG A 251 24.51 -34.49 69.26
CA ARG A 251 23.09 -34.80 68.99
C ARG A 251 22.92 -36.06 68.16
N ARG A 252 23.72 -36.25 67.11
CA ARG A 252 23.68 -37.47 66.27
C ARG A 252 24.08 -38.73 67.04
N LEU A 253 24.99 -38.61 68.00
CA LEU A 253 25.44 -39.69 68.86
C LEU A 253 24.47 -39.96 70.03
N GLY A 254 23.41 -39.16 70.19
CA GLY A 254 22.42 -39.31 71.26
C GLY A 254 22.93 -38.91 72.65
N TRP A 255 24.06 -38.19 72.73
CA TRP A 255 24.70 -37.77 73.99
C TRP A 255 24.12 -36.48 74.55
N THR A 256 23.68 -35.58 73.69
CA THR A 256 22.80 -34.47 74.08
C THR A 256 21.38 -34.85 73.66
N GLY A 257 20.64 -35.51 74.57
CA GLY A 257 19.18 -35.56 74.49
C GLY A 257 18.59 -34.15 74.62
N ASP A 258 17.37 -33.97 74.14
CA ASP A 258 16.62 -32.71 74.30
C ASP A 258 16.67 -32.18 75.75
#